data_AF-A0A9N9PL21-F1
#
_entry.id   AF-A0A9N9PL21-F1
#
_cell.length_a   1.000
_cell.length_b   1.000
_cell.length_c   1.000
_cell.angle_alpha   90.00
_cell.angle_beta   90.00
_cell.angle_gamma   90.00
#
_symmetry.space_group_name_H-M   'P 1'
#
loop_
_entity.id
_entity.type
_entity.pdbx_description
1 polymer ?
#
loop_
_entity_poly.entity_id
_entity_poly.type
_entity_poly.pdbx_seq_one_letter_code
_entity_poly.pdbx_strand_id
1 'polypeptide(L)'
;DMIDDCDLYNFSDYPEDHWLWKNKNGEDRAIGYAGVRAKCYSVVCENSEKNMIKAKGLKKSLIKKEFTHKIFEDCALEGKEDQP
;
A
#
# COMPACT_ATOMS: atom_id res chain seq x y z
N ASP A 1 -3.33 -35.37 -4.25
CA ASP A 1 -3.95 -35.50 -2.92
C ASP A 1 -4.44 -34.11 -2.50
N MET A 2 -5.36 -33.92 -1.54
CA MET A 2 -5.88 -32.57 -1.22
C MET A 2 -4.77 -31.56 -0.85
N ILE A 3 -3.63 -32.05 -0.39
CA ILE A 3 -2.43 -31.27 -0.06
C ILE A 3 -1.70 -30.76 -1.32
N ASP A 4 -1.68 -31.53 -2.41
CA ASP A 4 -0.99 -31.17 -3.65
C ASP A 4 -1.73 -30.07 -4.44
N ASP A 5 -3.05 -29.99 -4.25
CA ASP A 5 -3.97 -29.05 -4.92
C ASP A 5 -4.30 -27.82 -4.05
N CYS A 6 -3.45 -27.49 -3.07
CA CYS A 6 -3.70 -26.37 -2.13
C CYS A 6 -3.84 -24.99 -2.80
N ASP A 7 -3.34 -24.82 -4.02
CA ASP A 7 -3.45 -23.59 -4.79
C ASP A 7 -4.88 -23.35 -5.32
N LEU A 8 -5.64 -24.43 -5.55
CA LEU A 8 -7.03 -24.41 -6.03
C LEU A 8 -8.06 -23.97 -4.98
N TYR A 9 -7.69 -23.96 -3.69
CA TYR A 9 -8.60 -23.65 -2.59
C TYR A 9 -8.26 -22.33 -1.89
N ASN A 10 -9.30 -21.65 -1.38
CA ASN A 10 -9.18 -20.44 -0.58
C ASN A 10 -9.29 -20.78 0.92
N PHE A 11 -8.19 -20.69 1.66
CA PHE A 11 -8.13 -21.00 3.09
C PHE A 11 -8.13 -19.76 3.99
N SER A 12 -8.47 -18.58 3.44
CA SER A 12 -8.45 -17.30 4.16
C SER A 12 -9.45 -17.26 5.33
N ASP A 13 -10.54 -18.02 5.23
CA ASP A 13 -11.63 -18.04 6.22
C ASP A 13 -11.37 -19.00 7.40
N TYR A 14 -10.24 -19.72 7.38
CA TYR A 14 -9.86 -20.56 8.51
C TYR A 14 -9.43 -19.72 9.72
N PRO A 15 -9.60 -20.21 10.95
CA PRO A 15 -9.06 -19.57 12.14
C PRO A 15 -7.53 -19.42 12.03
N GLU A 16 -6.98 -18.34 12.59
CA GLU A 16 -5.53 -18.04 12.51
C GLU A 16 -4.63 -19.16 13.05
N ASP A 17 -5.13 -19.93 14.02
CA ASP A 17 -4.43 -21.05 14.65
C ASP A 17 -4.50 -22.36 13.82
N HIS A 18 -5.18 -22.34 12.68
CA HIS A 18 -5.35 -23.53 11.85
C HIS A 18 -4.14 -23.73 10.91
N TRP A 19 -3.58 -24.93 10.87
CA TRP A 19 -2.41 -25.30 10.04
C TRP A 19 -2.54 -25.04 8.53
N LEU A 20 -3.76 -25.01 7.99
CA LEU A 20 -4.05 -24.63 6.60
C LEU A 20 -4.36 -23.14 6.41
N TRP A 21 -4.45 -22.36 7.49
CA TRP A 21 -4.60 -20.92 7.40
C TRP A 21 -3.36 -20.34 6.72
N LYS A 22 -3.54 -19.95 5.47
CA LYS A 22 -2.57 -19.19 4.71
C LYS A 22 -3.17 -17.82 4.52
N ASN A 23 -2.55 -16.84 5.16
CA ASN A 23 -2.89 -15.46 4.93
C ASN A 23 -2.43 -15.04 3.53
N LYS A 24 -3.19 -15.42 2.49
CA LYS A 24 -2.87 -15.10 1.09
C LYS A 24 -2.82 -13.57 0.87
N ASN A 25 -3.44 -12.77 1.75
CA ASN A 25 -3.68 -11.33 1.55
C ASN A 25 -3.30 -10.40 2.72
N GLY A 26 -2.98 -10.90 3.91
CA GLY A 26 -2.98 -10.09 5.14
C GLY A 26 -1.62 -9.74 5.72
N GLU A 27 -0.54 -9.90 4.97
CA GLU A 27 0.73 -9.22 5.28
C GLU A 27 0.74 -7.75 4.79
N ASP A 28 -0.22 -7.36 3.93
CA ASP A 28 -0.17 -6.11 3.16
C ASP A 28 -1.33 -5.18 3.48
N ARG A 29 -1.69 -5.11 4.77
CA ARG A 29 -2.72 -4.18 5.20
C ARG A 29 -2.21 -2.75 5.07
N ALA A 30 -2.94 -1.91 4.34
CA ALA A 30 -2.68 -0.48 4.31
C ALA A 30 -3.12 0.13 5.65
N ILE A 31 -2.18 0.78 6.34
CA ILE A 31 -2.41 1.49 7.61
C ILE A 31 -2.73 2.96 7.35
N GLY A 32 -2.11 3.55 6.31
CA GLY A 32 -2.21 4.97 6.02
C GLY A 32 -2.34 5.25 4.52
N TYR A 33 -3.13 6.27 4.20
CA TYR A 33 -3.31 6.75 2.83
C TYR A 33 -3.38 8.27 2.81
N ALA A 34 -2.58 8.88 1.93
CA ALA A 34 -2.63 10.31 1.66
C ALA A 34 -2.56 10.53 0.14
N GLY A 35 -3.57 11.18 -0.43
CA GLY A 35 -3.70 11.39 -1.87
C GLY A 35 -4.17 12.80 -2.19
N VAL A 36 -3.46 13.47 -3.09
CA VAL A 36 -3.78 14.85 -3.51
C VAL A 36 -4.55 14.84 -4.83
N ARG A 37 -4.13 13.99 -5.79
CA ARG A 37 -4.81 13.82 -7.09
C ARG A 37 -4.61 12.41 -7.64
N ALA A 38 -5.33 12.09 -8.71
CA ALA A 38 -5.15 10.82 -9.43
C ALA A 38 -3.66 10.59 -9.79
N LYS A 39 -3.12 9.43 -9.40
CA LYS A 39 -1.71 9.04 -9.60
C LYS A 39 -0.68 9.93 -8.86
N CYS A 40 -1.11 10.69 -7.85
CA CYS A 40 -0.26 11.35 -6.86
C CYS A 40 -0.74 11.04 -5.44
N TYR A 41 -0.17 10.01 -4.84
CA TYR A 41 -0.54 9.50 -3.52
C TYR A 41 0.60 8.74 -2.85
N SER A 42 0.46 8.55 -1.54
CA SER A 42 1.31 7.72 -0.71
C SER A 42 0.47 6.73 0.09
N VAL A 43 0.89 5.46 0.11
CA VAL A 43 0.29 4.35 0.87
C VAL A 43 1.34 3.82 1.84
N VAL A 44 0.97 3.77 3.12
CA VAL A 44 1.76 3.14 4.17
C VAL A 44 1.13 1.80 4.50
N CYS A 45 1.93 0.74 4.41
CA CYS A 45 1.52 -0.62 4.73
C CYS A 45 2.12 -1.04 6.07
N GLU A 46 1.54 -2.06 6.67
CA GLU A 46 2.05 -2.71 7.89
C GLU A 46 3.46 -3.25 7.68
N ASN A 47 3.70 -3.84 6.51
CA ASN A 47 5.06 -4.10 6.03
C ASN A 47 5.64 -2.86 5.34
N SER A 48 6.65 -2.24 5.97
CA SER A 48 7.32 -1.04 5.45
C SER A 48 7.99 -1.23 4.08
N GLU A 49 8.35 -2.46 3.71
CA GLU A 49 8.98 -2.75 2.41
C GLU A 49 8.02 -2.56 1.24
N LYS A 50 6.71 -2.62 1.51
CA LYS A 50 5.64 -2.49 0.52
C LYS A 50 5.01 -1.11 0.50
N ASN A 51 5.59 -0.15 1.23
CA ASN A 51 5.20 1.25 1.16
C ASN A 51 5.29 1.75 -0.29
N MET A 52 4.25 2.47 -0.71
CA MET A 52 4.12 2.88 -2.11
C MET A 52 3.92 4.39 -2.21
N ILE A 53 4.83 5.04 -2.93
CA ILE A 53 4.68 6.44 -3.32
C ILE A 53 4.52 6.53 -4.84
N LYS A 54 3.48 7.24 -5.27
CA LYS A 54 3.23 7.59 -6.67
C LYS A 54 3.14 9.10 -6.76
N ALA A 55 3.89 9.69 -7.69
CA ALA A 55 3.78 11.10 -8.03
C ALA A 55 3.99 11.28 -9.54
N LYS A 56 2.90 11.16 -10.32
CA LYS A 56 2.97 11.28 -11.78
C LYS A 56 3.40 12.69 -12.17
N GLY A 57 4.41 12.76 -13.05
CA GLY A 57 5.01 14.02 -13.53
C GLY A 57 6.38 14.31 -12.92
N LEU A 58 6.75 13.62 -11.83
CA LEU A 58 8.04 13.79 -11.18
C LEU A 58 9.03 12.68 -11.53
N LYS A 59 10.31 13.02 -11.49
CA LYS A 59 11.40 12.07 -11.76
C LYS A 59 11.47 11.03 -10.64
N LYS A 60 11.54 9.74 -11.00
CA LYS A 60 11.59 8.62 -10.03
C LYS A 60 12.72 8.76 -9.00
N SER A 61 13.88 9.30 -9.40
CA SER A 61 15.01 9.52 -8.49
C SER A 61 14.71 10.56 -7.42
N LEU A 62 13.93 11.59 -7.75
CA LEU A 62 13.50 12.63 -6.82
C LEU A 62 12.50 12.05 -5.82
N ILE A 63 11.51 11.30 -6.32
CA ILE A 63 10.50 10.64 -5.50
C ILE A 63 11.15 9.71 -4.46
N LYS A 64 12.12 8.88 -4.87
CA LYS A 64 12.79 7.96 -3.95
C LYS A 64 13.67 8.63 -2.89
N LYS A 65 14.18 9.83 -3.16
CA LYS A 65 15.12 10.54 -2.26
C LYS A 65 14.42 11.48 -1.30
N GLU A 66 13.40 12.20 -1.78
CA GLU A 66 12.87 13.38 -1.08
C GLU A 66 11.40 13.23 -0.69
N PHE A 67 10.63 12.35 -1.34
CA PHE A 67 9.20 12.22 -1.03
C PHE A 67 8.96 11.28 0.15
N THR A 68 8.17 11.77 1.11
CA THR A 68 7.73 11.04 2.30
C THR A 68 6.21 11.08 2.40
N HIS A 69 5.61 10.19 3.19
CA HIS A 69 4.15 10.16 3.39
C HIS A 69 3.61 11.49 3.93
N LYS A 70 4.34 12.11 4.87
CA LYS A 70 3.97 13.37 5.52
C LYS A 70 3.77 14.52 4.52
N ILE A 71 4.58 14.59 3.46
CA ILE A 71 4.40 15.61 2.41
C ILE A 71 3.02 15.49 1.76
N PHE A 72 2.52 14.28 1.54
CA PHE A 72 1.18 14.08 0.97
C PHE A 72 0.07 14.41 1.96
N GLU A 73 0.26 14.13 3.25
CA GLU A 73 -0.68 14.54 4.30
C GLU A 73 -0.75 16.07 4.38
N ASP A 74 0.41 16.73 4.44
CA ASP A 74 0.51 18.19 4.49
C ASP A 74 -0.14 18.81 3.23
N CYS A 75 0.16 18.31 2.03
CA CYS A 75 -0.48 18.80 0.81
C CYS A 75 -1.99 18.56 0.77
N ALA A 76 -2.48 17.44 1.29
CA ALA A 76 -3.92 17.15 1.35
C ALA A 76 -4.63 18.06 2.36
N LEU A 77 -3.97 18.43 3.45
CA LEU A 77 -4.50 19.30 4.51
C LEU A 77 -4.41 20.79 4.16
N GLU A 78 -3.29 21.23 3.58
CA GLU A 78 -3.05 22.64 3.27
C GLU A 78 -3.89 23.16 2.11
N GLY A 79 -4.51 22.28 1.31
CA GLY A 79 -5.51 22.65 0.31
C GLY A 79 -5.03 23.73 -0.68
N LYS A 80 -3.72 23.84 -0.92
CA LYS A 80 -3.19 24.79 -1.90
C LYS A 80 -3.41 24.23 -3.29
N GLU A 81 -4.42 24.78 -3.96
CA GLU A 81 -4.61 24.57 -5.40
C GLU A 81 -3.39 25.12 -6.16
N ASP A 82 -2.85 24.29 -7.04
CA ASP A 82 -1.80 24.66 -7.99
C ASP A 82 -2.40 25.72 -8.94
N GLN A 83 -2.04 26.99 -8.77
CA GLN A 83 -2.45 28.03 -9.71
C GLN A 83 -1.63 27.91 -11.00
N PRO A 84 -2.27 28.08 -12.17
CA PRO A 84 -1.67 27.83 -13.49
C PRO A 84 -0.46 28.70 -13.80
#